data_AF-A0A671RDH3-F1
#
_entry.id   AF-A0A671RDH3-F1
#
_cell.length_a   1.000
_cell.length_b   1.000
_cell.length_c   1.000
_cell.angle_alpha   90.00
_cell.angle_beta   90.00
_cell.angle_gamma   90.00
#
_symmetry.space_group_name_H-M   'P 1'
#
loop_
_entity.id
_entity.type
_entity.pdbx_description
1 polymer ?
#
loop_
_entity_poly.entity_id
_entity_poly.type
_entity_poly.pdbx_seq_one_letter_code
_entity_poly.pdbx_strand_id
1 'polypeptide(L)'
;MNTSSQTRLLLWKNWTLRKRQKIRFLVEILWPVFLFIGLVWLRRVNPLYRQHECHFPSKAMPSAGILPWFQGIFCNANNPCFRHQTRGELPGVVSNYHNSILARFYQDSQELLLNDTEFHQLGRLWHEATIMNNFMEMLRTNPALVAGKGLKVEHILKDDEGLTSFLLRDAGLSEAVVYDLTNAQVRVEQFAYGIPDLTLKEIACSQALLERFLIFPSHGGLYGVRNAMCALSQQGLQNIEDVLYANIDFFKLLRLVSHDAFSLHALLKS
;
A
#
# COMPACT_ATOMS: atom_id res chain seq x y z
N MET A 1 96.15 -54.28 15.43
CA MET A 1 95.46 -53.94 14.16
C MET A 1 94.74 -52.63 14.36
N ASN A 2 95.11 -51.60 13.61
CA ASN A 2 94.58 -50.26 13.81
C ASN A 2 93.12 -50.20 13.32
N THR A 3 92.23 -49.65 14.15
CA THR A 3 90.80 -49.49 13.85
C THR A 3 90.57 -48.74 12.54
N SER A 4 91.43 -47.78 12.20
CA SER A 4 91.43 -47.05 10.92
C SER A 4 91.63 -47.93 9.68
N SER A 5 92.46 -48.97 9.78
CA SER A 5 92.67 -49.92 8.68
C SER A 5 91.45 -50.80 8.46
N GLN A 6 90.77 -51.19 9.55
CA GLN A 6 89.53 -51.97 9.49
C GLN A 6 88.36 -51.15 8.93
N THR A 7 88.19 -49.88 9.34
CA THR A 7 87.14 -49.01 8.79
C THR A 7 87.34 -48.72 7.31
N ARG A 8 88.58 -48.53 6.85
CA ARG A 8 88.90 -48.36 5.43
C ARG A 8 88.53 -49.59 4.60
N LEU A 9 88.81 -50.79 5.12
CA LEU A 9 88.45 -52.04 4.45
C LEU A 9 86.92 -52.22 4.35
N LEU A 10 86.18 -51.85 5.41
CA LEU A 10 84.72 -51.90 5.42
C LEU A 10 84.10 -50.91 4.44
N LEU A 11 84.59 -49.66 4.39
CA LEU A 11 84.15 -48.67 3.40
C LEU A 11 84.47 -49.12 1.98
N TRP A 12 85.67 -49.68 1.74
CA TRP A 12 86.05 -50.22 0.44
C TRP A 12 85.14 -51.37 0.01
N LYS A 13 84.80 -52.28 0.92
CA LYS A 13 83.84 -53.37 0.67
C LYS A 13 82.46 -52.80 0.28
N ASN A 14 81.93 -51.86 1.07
CA ASN A 14 80.63 -51.23 0.81
C ASN A 14 80.61 -50.46 -0.53
N TRP A 15 81.68 -49.73 -0.83
CA TRP A 15 81.85 -49.02 -2.09
C TRP A 15 81.91 -49.98 -3.28
N THR A 16 82.70 -51.05 -3.18
CA THR A 16 82.84 -52.05 -4.24
C THR A 16 81.53 -52.78 -4.49
N LEU A 17 80.76 -53.08 -3.44
CA LEU A 17 79.42 -53.66 -3.54
C LEU A 17 78.45 -52.73 -4.28
N ARG A 18 78.41 -51.43 -3.93
CA ARG A 18 77.59 -50.44 -4.66
C ARG A 18 78.04 -50.25 -6.12
N LYS A 19 79.35 -50.26 -6.38
CA LYS A 19 79.93 -50.14 -7.74
C LYS A 19 79.56 -51.32 -8.65
N ARG A 20 79.44 -52.53 -8.09
CA ARG A 20 79.01 -53.74 -8.84
C ARG A 20 77.50 -53.75 -9.10
N GLN A 21 76.68 -53.18 -8.21
CA GLN A 21 75.22 -53.12 -8.33
C GLN A 21 74.73 -51.80 -8.96
N LYS A 22 75.15 -51.52 -10.20
CA LYS A 22 74.87 -50.24 -10.90
C LYS A 22 73.38 -49.88 -10.96
N ILE A 23 72.50 -50.86 -11.20
CA ILE A 23 71.04 -50.64 -11.32
C ILE A 23 70.45 -50.17 -9.98
N ARG A 24 70.79 -50.84 -8.87
CA ARG A 24 70.28 -50.49 -7.53
C ARG A 24 70.72 -49.09 -7.11
N PHE A 25 71.97 -48.73 -7.39
CA PHE A 25 72.50 -47.40 -7.12
C PHE A 25 71.78 -46.30 -7.91
N LEU A 26 71.49 -46.54 -9.20
CA LEU A 26 70.73 -45.60 -10.02
C LEU A 26 69.29 -45.41 -9.49
N VAL A 27 68.61 -46.49 -9.10
CA VAL A 27 67.25 -46.41 -8.52
C VAL A 27 67.27 -45.66 -7.19
N GLU A 28 68.26 -45.90 -6.33
CA GLU A 28 68.43 -45.20 -5.04
C GLU A 28 68.62 -43.69 -5.20
N ILE A 29 69.25 -43.24 -6.30
CA ILE A 29 69.40 -41.81 -6.63
C ILE A 29 68.18 -41.24 -7.34
N LEU A 30 67.62 -41.96 -8.31
CA LEU A 30 66.49 -41.47 -9.12
C LEU A 30 65.18 -41.42 -8.32
N TRP A 31 64.96 -42.35 -7.40
CA TRP A 31 63.77 -42.41 -6.56
C TRP A 31 63.46 -41.08 -5.84
N PRO A 32 64.36 -40.49 -5.03
CA PRO A 32 64.09 -39.19 -4.39
C PRO A 32 63.92 -38.06 -5.41
N VAL A 33 64.65 -38.09 -6.53
CA VAL A 33 64.52 -37.07 -7.59
C VAL A 33 63.12 -37.09 -8.19
N PHE A 34 62.57 -38.27 -8.52
CA PHE A 34 61.21 -38.40 -9.03
C PHE A 34 60.16 -37.94 -8.01
N LEU A 35 60.34 -38.27 -6.72
CA LEU A 35 59.45 -37.78 -5.66
C LEU A 35 59.45 -36.25 -5.55
N PHE A 36 60.64 -35.61 -5.58
CA PHE A 36 60.73 -34.15 -5.54
C PHE A 36 60.14 -33.48 -6.79
N ILE A 37 60.36 -34.05 -7.97
CA ILE A 37 59.75 -33.57 -9.22
C ILE A 37 58.22 -33.65 -9.10
N GLY A 38 57.69 -34.76 -8.59
CA GLY A 38 56.25 -34.93 -8.33
C GLY A 38 55.69 -33.88 -7.38
N LEU A 39 56.38 -33.59 -6.27
CA LEU A 39 55.97 -32.55 -5.31
C LEU A 39 56.02 -31.13 -5.90
N VAL A 40 57.05 -30.82 -6.69
CA VAL A 40 57.16 -29.52 -7.39
C VAL A 40 56.04 -29.38 -8.42
N TRP A 41 55.72 -30.45 -9.15
CA TRP A 41 54.61 -30.47 -10.08
C TRP A 41 53.26 -30.27 -9.37
N LEU A 42 53.02 -30.99 -8.27
CA LEU A 42 51.82 -30.82 -7.43
C LEU A 42 51.67 -29.38 -6.93
N ARG A 43 52.79 -28.75 -6.53
CA ARG A 43 52.81 -27.35 -6.10
C ARG A 43 52.55 -26.37 -7.27
N ARG A 44 52.98 -26.70 -8.49
CA ARG A 44 52.67 -25.89 -9.67
C ARG A 44 51.20 -25.98 -10.05
N VAL A 45 50.57 -27.15 -9.91
CA VAL A 45 49.15 -27.37 -10.19
C VAL A 45 48.25 -26.67 -9.14
N ASN A 46 48.73 -26.53 -7.91
CA ASN A 46 48.02 -25.84 -6.82
C ASN A 46 48.68 -24.48 -6.49
N PRO A 47 48.48 -23.44 -7.33
CA PRO A 47 48.98 -22.11 -6.99
C PRO A 47 48.31 -21.60 -5.70
N LEU A 48 49.08 -20.87 -4.89
CA LEU A 48 48.54 -20.21 -3.70
C LEU A 48 47.57 -19.11 -4.16
N TYR A 49 46.29 -19.24 -3.80
CA TYR A 49 45.31 -18.18 -3.98
C TYR A 49 45.67 -17.02 -3.05
N ARG A 50 46.15 -15.91 -3.61
CA ARG A 50 46.33 -14.66 -2.88
C ARG A 50 44.98 -13.96 -2.81
N GLN A 51 44.38 -13.97 -1.63
CA GLN A 51 43.21 -13.14 -1.34
C GLN A 51 43.68 -11.80 -0.78
N HIS A 52 43.00 -10.73 -1.19
CA HIS A 52 43.20 -9.44 -0.55
C HIS A 52 42.53 -9.42 0.84
N GLU A 53 42.88 -8.44 1.66
CA GLU A 53 42.13 -8.15 2.88
C GLU A 53 40.66 -7.91 2.51
N CYS A 54 39.77 -8.70 3.08
CA CYS A 54 38.39 -8.82 2.64
C CYS A 54 37.46 -8.15 3.63
N HIS A 55 36.77 -7.13 3.17
CA HIS A 55 35.78 -6.39 3.95
C HIS A 55 34.37 -6.77 3.52
N PHE A 56 33.51 -7.02 4.49
CA PHE A 56 32.14 -7.46 4.25
C PHE A 56 31.16 -6.40 4.75
N PRO A 57 30.11 -6.09 3.96
CA PRO A 57 29.08 -5.19 4.42
C PRO A 57 28.28 -5.81 5.58
N SER A 58 27.94 -4.99 6.57
CA SER A 58 27.10 -5.38 7.70
C SER A 58 25.71 -5.83 7.23
N LYS A 59 25.22 -6.96 7.76
CA LYS A 59 23.83 -7.39 7.59
C LYS A 59 23.04 -7.10 8.85
N ALA A 60 21.94 -6.37 8.69
CA ALA A 60 21.02 -6.11 9.79
C ALA A 60 20.22 -7.37 10.13
N MET A 61 19.95 -7.60 11.41
CA MET A 61 18.96 -8.56 11.86
C MET A 61 17.55 -7.93 11.83
N PRO A 62 16.47 -8.72 11.80
CA PRO A 62 15.10 -8.19 11.83
C PRO A 62 14.82 -7.24 13.00
N SER A 63 15.52 -7.42 14.12
CA SER A 63 15.44 -6.57 15.31
C SER A 63 15.94 -5.14 15.10
N ALA A 64 16.83 -4.91 14.14
CA ALA A 64 17.32 -3.57 13.79
C ALA A 64 16.39 -2.83 12.80
N GLY A 65 15.30 -3.48 12.37
CA GLY A 65 14.33 -2.96 11.43
C GLY A 65 14.13 -3.88 10.23
N ILE A 66 12.88 -4.00 9.77
CA ILE A 66 12.49 -4.88 8.67
C ILE A 66 13.12 -4.41 7.33
N LEU A 67 13.15 -3.10 7.09
CA LEU A 67 13.73 -2.52 5.87
C LEU A 67 15.24 -2.77 5.74
N PRO A 68 16.09 -2.41 6.74
CA PRO A 68 17.53 -2.69 6.64
C PRO A 68 17.84 -4.19 6.61
N TRP A 69 17.01 -5.02 7.25
CA TRP A 69 17.11 -6.48 7.13
C TRP A 69 16.88 -6.97 5.70
N PHE A 70 15.79 -6.54 5.05
CA PHE A 70 15.50 -6.91 3.66
C PHE A 70 16.58 -6.41 2.69
N GLN A 71 17.07 -5.18 2.87
CA GLN A 71 18.19 -4.65 2.09
C GLN A 71 19.45 -5.53 2.24
N GLY A 72 19.72 -6.03 3.45
CA GLY A 72 20.81 -6.98 3.71
C GLY A 72 20.69 -8.31 2.98
N ILE A 73 19.47 -8.83 2.82
CA ILE A 73 19.20 -10.10 2.13
C ILE A 73 19.30 -9.91 0.61
N PHE A 74 18.65 -8.90 0.05
CA PHE A 74 18.54 -8.75 -1.40
C PHE A 74 19.75 -8.04 -2.03
N CYS A 75 20.31 -7.01 -1.40
CA CYS A 75 21.42 -6.26 -2.00
C CYS A 75 22.78 -6.98 -1.87
N ASN A 76 22.97 -7.83 -0.86
CA ASN A 76 24.24 -8.49 -0.57
C ASN A 76 24.09 -10.01 -0.36
N ALA A 77 23.25 -10.68 -1.17
CA ALA A 77 23.02 -12.12 -1.10
C ALA A 77 24.28 -12.96 -1.36
N ASN A 78 25.11 -12.53 -2.32
CA ASN A 78 26.31 -13.27 -2.75
C ASN A 78 27.57 -12.97 -1.93
N ASN A 79 27.47 -12.21 -0.83
CA ASN A 79 28.61 -11.82 0.03
C ASN A 79 29.84 -11.32 -0.77
N PRO A 80 29.70 -10.22 -1.55
CA PRO A 80 30.84 -9.68 -2.27
C PRO A 80 31.94 -9.26 -1.30
N CYS A 81 33.17 -9.61 -1.64
CA CYS A 81 34.37 -9.29 -0.87
C CYS A 81 34.96 -7.97 -1.39
N PHE A 82 35.01 -6.94 -0.55
CA PHE A 82 35.59 -5.65 -0.92
C PHE A 82 37.04 -5.54 -0.45
N ARG A 83 37.89 -4.89 -1.24
CA ARG A 83 39.30 -4.65 -0.90
C ARG A 83 39.50 -3.51 0.12
N HIS A 84 38.47 -2.69 0.32
CA HIS A 84 38.50 -1.53 1.20
C HIS A 84 37.34 -1.61 2.20
N GLN A 85 37.52 -1.01 3.36
CA GLN A 85 36.52 -0.95 4.43
C GLN A 85 35.18 -0.44 3.91
N THR A 86 34.11 -1.14 4.26
CA THR A 86 32.75 -0.73 3.91
C THR A 86 32.25 0.34 4.87
N ARG A 87 31.26 1.14 4.46
CA ARG A 87 30.77 2.28 5.25
C ARG A 87 30.28 1.87 6.65
N GLY A 88 29.73 0.67 6.78
CA GLY A 88 29.25 0.10 8.05
C GLY A 88 30.35 -0.42 8.97
N GLU A 89 31.61 -0.46 8.55
CA GLU A 89 32.76 -0.78 9.41
C GLU A 89 33.36 0.47 10.08
N LEU A 90 32.96 1.68 9.66
CA LEU A 90 33.43 2.92 10.27
C LEU A 90 32.73 3.18 11.62
N PRO A 91 33.46 3.73 12.62
CA PRO A 91 32.87 4.07 13.91
C PRO A 91 31.76 5.11 13.75
N GLY A 92 30.60 4.87 14.37
CA GLY A 92 29.44 5.76 14.34
C GLY A 92 28.53 5.63 13.11
N VAL A 93 28.84 4.75 12.15
CA VAL A 93 27.97 4.48 10.98
C VAL A 93 27.59 3.02 10.91
N VAL A 94 26.30 2.72 11.06
CA VAL A 94 25.80 1.34 11.12
C VAL A 94 25.27 0.83 9.77
N SER A 95 24.82 1.74 8.90
CA SER A 95 24.16 1.40 7.63
C SER A 95 25.05 1.61 6.41
N ASN A 96 25.15 0.57 5.58
CA ASN A 96 25.76 0.62 4.26
C ASN A 96 24.81 1.14 3.17
N TYR A 97 23.50 1.29 3.46
CA TYR A 97 22.44 1.46 2.45
C TYR A 97 21.76 2.82 2.43
N HIS A 98 22.30 3.81 3.15
CA HIS A 98 21.69 5.14 3.34
C HIS A 98 21.33 5.89 2.03
N ASN A 99 22.01 5.60 0.92
CA ASN A 99 21.75 6.24 -0.38
C ASN A 99 21.11 5.29 -1.41
N SER A 100 20.61 4.15 -0.98
CA SER A 100 19.88 3.26 -1.88
C SER A 100 18.54 3.89 -2.29
N ILE A 101 18.10 3.65 -3.53
CA ILE A 101 16.81 4.14 -4.06
C ILE A 101 15.67 3.73 -3.12
N LEU A 102 15.73 2.50 -2.59
CA LEU A 102 14.74 1.98 -1.66
C LEU A 102 14.74 2.72 -0.31
N ALA A 103 15.92 3.08 0.23
CA ALA A 103 15.99 3.87 1.45
C ALA A 103 15.41 5.28 1.25
N ARG A 104 15.72 5.93 0.12
CA ARG A 104 15.15 7.25 -0.24
C ARG A 104 13.64 7.18 -0.42
N PHE A 105 13.17 6.22 -1.21
CA PHE A 105 11.74 6.00 -1.43
C PHE A 105 10.99 5.78 -0.12
N TYR A 106 11.56 5.03 0.82
CA TYR A 106 10.94 4.80 2.13
C TYR A 106 10.88 6.09 2.97
N GLN A 107 11.95 6.88 2.99
CA GLN A 107 11.96 8.17 3.68
C GLN A 107 10.94 9.14 3.05
N ASP A 108 10.94 9.27 1.73
CA ASP A 108 10.01 10.13 0.99
C ASP A 108 8.56 9.69 1.22
N SER A 109 8.30 8.38 1.19
CA SER A 109 6.97 7.82 1.46
C SER A 109 6.55 8.05 2.91
N GLN A 110 7.46 7.90 3.87
CA GLN A 110 7.15 8.12 5.28
C GLN A 110 6.82 9.60 5.54
N GLU A 111 7.53 10.53 4.90
CA GLU A 111 7.29 11.96 5.03
C GLU A 111 5.96 12.38 4.36
N LEU A 112 5.68 11.88 3.15
CA LEU A 112 4.39 12.10 2.47
C LEU A 112 3.20 11.45 3.20
N LEU A 113 3.37 10.26 3.79
CA LEU A 113 2.27 9.54 4.44
C LEU A 113 1.98 10.05 5.86
N LEU A 114 3.01 10.51 6.60
CA LEU A 114 2.86 10.88 8.01
C LEU A 114 2.81 12.38 8.28
N ASN A 115 3.37 13.20 7.38
CA ASN A 115 3.46 14.65 7.60
C ASN A 115 2.39 15.43 6.79
N ASP A 116 1.77 14.81 5.80
CA ASP A 116 0.81 15.49 4.95
C ASP A 116 -0.58 15.50 5.60
N THR A 117 -1.12 16.70 5.81
CA THR A 117 -2.42 16.90 6.48
C THR A 117 -3.59 16.23 5.74
N GLU A 118 -3.40 15.91 4.46
CA GLU A 118 -4.35 15.18 3.63
C GLU A 118 -4.48 13.70 4.01
N PHE A 119 -3.44 13.06 4.55
CA PHE A 119 -3.53 11.64 4.91
C PHE A 119 -4.42 11.40 6.15
N HIS A 120 -4.45 12.37 7.08
CA HIS A 120 -5.44 12.39 8.15
C HIS A 120 -6.86 12.62 7.62
N GLN A 121 -7.04 13.32 6.50
CA GLN A 121 -8.33 13.39 5.82
C GLN A 121 -8.70 12.03 5.22
N LEU A 122 -7.77 11.32 4.55
CA LEU A 122 -8.01 9.95 4.05
C LEU A 122 -8.40 8.96 5.15
N GLY A 123 -7.77 9.03 6.32
CA GLY A 123 -8.16 8.23 7.49
C GLY A 123 -9.59 8.56 7.99
N ARG A 124 -9.97 9.84 8.01
CA ARG A 124 -11.35 10.27 8.34
C ARG A 124 -12.34 9.80 7.27
N LEU A 125 -12.00 9.92 6.00
CA LEU A 125 -12.81 9.48 4.86
C LEU A 125 -13.06 7.97 4.90
N TRP A 126 -12.05 7.18 5.24
CA TRP A 126 -12.21 5.73 5.42
C TRP A 126 -13.19 5.40 6.54
N HIS A 127 -13.10 6.12 7.66
CA HIS A 127 -13.98 5.93 8.80
C HIS A 127 -15.43 6.35 8.50
N GLU A 128 -15.62 7.47 7.80
CA GLU A 128 -16.93 7.95 7.32
C GLU A 128 -17.54 6.98 6.28
N ALA A 129 -16.74 6.42 5.38
CA ALA A 129 -17.19 5.42 4.40
C ALA A 129 -17.67 4.12 5.05
N THR A 130 -17.01 3.63 6.11
CA THR A 130 -17.50 2.47 6.85
C THR A 130 -18.86 2.70 7.52
N ILE A 131 -19.14 3.93 7.96
CA ILE A 131 -20.43 4.27 8.57
C ILE A 131 -21.54 4.27 7.52
N MET A 132 -21.28 4.79 6.32
CA MET A 132 -22.22 4.70 5.19
C MET A 132 -22.53 3.27 4.82
N ASN A 133 -21.51 2.41 4.76
CA ASN A 133 -21.72 1.00 4.46
C ASN A 133 -22.64 0.33 5.49
N ASN A 134 -22.43 0.61 6.77
CA ASN A 134 -23.29 0.10 7.85
C ASN A 134 -24.72 0.67 7.77
N PHE A 135 -24.88 1.94 7.40
CA PHE A 135 -26.20 2.55 7.20
C PHE A 135 -26.92 1.95 5.98
N MET A 136 -26.21 1.74 4.87
CA MET A 136 -26.78 1.11 3.68
C MET A 136 -27.23 -0.32 3.98
N GLU A 137 -26.44 -1.05 4.76
CA GLU A 137 -26.81 -2.39 5.24
C GLU A 137 -28.02 -2.33 6.18
N MET A 138 -28.12 -1.32 7.05
CA MET A 138 -29.27 -1.08 7.91
C MET A 138 -30.54 -0.77 7.11
N LEU A 139 -30.44 0.08 6.08
CA LEU A 139 -31.55 0.38 5.17
C LEU A 139 -32.04 -0.88 4.45
N ARG A 140 -31.10 -1.72 3.98
CA ARG A 140 -31.42 -2.96 3.27
C ARG A 140 -32.06 -4.01 4.17
N THR A 141 -31.59 -4.15 5.40
CA THR A 141 -32.05 -5.18 6.34
C THR A 141 -33.30 -4.78 7.12
N ASN A 142 -33.41 -3.52 7.53
CA ASN A 142 -34.49 -3.02 8.39
C ASN A 142 -34.94 -1.60 7.98
N PRO A 143 -35.60 -1.43 6.81
CA PRO A 143 -36.02 -0.11 6.32
C PRO A 143 -37.02 0.60 7.25
N ALA A 144 -37.78 -0.15 8.07
CA ALA A 144 -38.74 0.41 9.02
C ALA A 144 -38.11 1.27 10.13
N LEU A 145 -36.83 1.04 10.46
CA LEU A 145 -36.10 1.81 11.48
C LEU A 145 -35.80 3.26 11.05
N VAL A 146 -35.77 3.50 9.74
CA VAL A 146 -35.50 4.81 9.14
C VAL A 146 -36.76 5.40 8.51
N ALA A 147 -37.87 4.65 8.49
CA ALA A 147 -39.15 5.10 7.96
C ALA A 147 -39.66 6.34 8.73
N GLY A 148 -39.90 7.42 7.98
CA GLY A 148 -40.38 8.70 8.55
C GLY A 148 -39.28 9.62 9.08
N LYS A 149 -38.01 9.18 9.12
CA LYS A 149 -36.86 10.06 9.32
C LYS A 149 -36.38 10.57 7.96
N GLY A 150 -37.02 11.64 7.49
CA GLY A 150 -36.66 12.25 6.22
C GLY A 150 -35.39 13.07 6.32
N LEU A 151 -34.57 13.08 5.26
CA LEU A 151 -33.40 13.95 5.17
C LEU A 151 -33.77 15.23 4.41
N LYS A 152 -33.60 16.40 5.03
CA LYS A 152 -33.83 17.68 4.34
C LYS A 152 -32.91 17.83 3.13
N VAL A 153 -33.48 18.23 2.00
CA VAL A 153 -32.75 18.44 0.74
C VAL A 153 -31.65 19.49 0.93
N GLU A 154 -31.97 20.62 1.57
CA GLU A 154 -31.01 21.70 1.88
C GLU A 154 -29.73 21.20 2.59
N HIS A 155 -29.86 20.24 3.52
CA HIS A 155 -28.71 19.72 4.27
C HIS A 155 -27.80 18.80 3.45
N ILE A 156 -28.29 18.31 2.30
CA ILE A 156 -27.54 17.43 1.39
C ILE A 156 -26.81 18.25 0.30
N LEU A 157 -27.21 19.50 0.09
CA LEU A 157 -26.63 20.37 -0.93
C LEU A 157 -25.36 21.08 -0.44
N LYS A 158 -24.52 21.48 -1.40
CA LYS A 158 -23.40 22.41 -1.18
C LYS A 158 -23.90 23.78 -0.70
N ASP A 159 -23.07 24.50 0.06
CA ASP A 159 -23.39 25.83 0.62
C ASP A 159 -23.31 26.98 -0.41
N ASP A 160 -22.99 26.69 -1.67
CA ASP A 160 -22.71 27.68 -2.72
C ASP A 160 -23.96 28.20 -3.45
N GLU A 161 -25.17 27.85 -2.96
CA GLU A 161 -26.45 28.24 -3.56
C GLU A 161 -26.57 27.95 -5.07
N GLY A 162 -25.81 26.97 -5.57
CA GLY A 162 -25.73 26.65 -6.99
C GLY A 162 -27.08 26.14 -7.54
N LEU A 163 -27.74 25.23 -6.81
CA LEU A 163 -29.04 24.70 -7.21
C LEU A 163 -30.15 25.75 -7.08
N THR A 164 -30.20 26.49 -5.97
CA THR A 164 -31.24 27.50 -5.72
C THR A 164 -31.20 28.62 -6.76
N SER A 165 -30.00 29.11 -7.11
CA SER A 165 -29.84 30.13 -8.14
C SER A 165 -30.25 29.65 -9.54
N PHE A 166 -29.90 28.40 -9.90
CA PHE A 166 -30.32 27.78 -11.17
C PHE A 166 -31.84 27.61 -11.26
N LEU A 167 -32.48 27.14 -10.19
CA LEU A 167 -33.93 26.93 -10.17
C LEU A 167 -34.72 28.23 -10.34
N LEU A 168 -34.21 29.34 -9.78
CA LEU A 168 -34.85 30.66 -9.90
C LEU A 168 -34.62 31.31 -11.27
N ARG A 169 -33.40 31.22 -11.80
CA ARG A 169 -33.00 31.95 -13.01
C ARG A 169 -33.26 31.19 -14.29
N ASP A 170 -32.79 29.95 -14.37
CA ASP A 170 -32.78 29.16 -15.59
C ASP A 170 -34.02 28.26 -15.71
N ALA A 171 -34.47 27.67 -14.59
CA ALA A 171 -35.69 26.86 -14.56
C ALA A 171 -36.97 27.71 -14.43
N GLY A 172 -36.86 29.00 -14.07
CA GLY A 172 -37.98 29.92 -13.97
C GLY A 172 -39.01 29.57 -12.87
N LEU A 173 -38.58 28.87 -11.81
CA LEU A 173 -39.44 28.54 -10.68
C LEU A 173 -39.62 29.76 -9.76
N SER A 174 -40.78 29.85 -9.09
CA SER A 174 -41.02 30.90 -8.11
C SER A 174 -40.27 30.63 -6.80
N GLU A 175 -39.94 31.69 -6.06
CA GLU A 175 -39.25 31.58 -4.76
C GLU A 175 -39.97 30.66 -3.77
N ALA A 176 -41.31 30.69 -3.76
CA ALA A 176 -42.12 29.80 -2.91
C ALA A 176 -41.90 28.32 -3.26
N VAL A 177 -41.88 27.98 -4.56
CA VAL A 177 -41.68 26.59 -5.02
C VAL A 177 -40.26 26.12 -4.71
N VAL A 178 -39.25 26.98 -4.90
CA VAL A 178 -37.86 26.65 -4.57
C VAL A 178 -37.70 26.43 -3.08
N TYR A 179 -38.30 27.28 -2.24
CA TYR A 179 -38.27 27.13 -0.79
C TYR A 179 -38.92 25.82 -0.32
N ASP A 180 -40.09 25.48 -0.86
CA ASP A 180 -40.78 24.23 -0.53
C ASP A 180 -39.98 22.99 -0.99
N LEU A 181 -39.26 23.10 -2.13
CA LEU A 181 -38.42 22.01 -2.65
C LEU A 181 -37.14 21.81 -1.84
N THR A 182 -36.44 22.88 -1.45
CA THR A 182 -35.20 22.78 -0.65
C THR A 182 -35.47 22.38 0.80
N ASN A 183 -36.62 22.77 1.37
CA ASN A 183 -37.05 22.35 2.70
C ASN A 183 -37.78 21.01 2.74
N ALA A 184 -38.03 20.38 1.59
CA ALA A 184 -38.59 19.05 1.54
C ALA A 184 -37.64 18.03 2.17
N GLN A 185 -38.20 16.96 2.73
CA GLN A 185 -37.43 15.86 3.30
C GLN A 185 -37.53 14.61 2.41
N VAL A 186 -36.41 14.01 2.07
CA VAL A 186 -36.31 12.79 1.26
C VAL A 186 -36.55 11.56 2.13
N ARG A 187 -37.47 10.70 1.70
CA ARG A 187 -37.76 9.40 2.31
C ARG A 187 -36.72 8.37 1.91
N VAL A 188 -35.65 8.28 2.69
CA VAL A 188 -34.52 7.35 2.44
C VAL A 188 -34.94 5.89 2.41
N GLU A 189 -36.04 5.52 3.07
CA GLU A 189 -36.57 4.15 3.08
C GLU A 189 -36.98 3.67 1.67
N GLN A 190 -37.36 4.59 0.78
CA GLN A 190 -37.75 4.23 -0.60
C GLN A 190 -36.55 3.87 -1.48
N PHE A 191 -35.32 4.18 -1.05
CA PHE A 191 -34.08 3.93 -1.78
C PHE A 191 -33.32 2.70 -1.28
N ALA A 192 -33.87 1.95 -0.32
CA ALA A 192 -33.23 0.76 0.26
C ALA A 192 -32.86 -0.32 -0.76
N TYR A 193 -33.60 -0.40 -1.87
CA TYR A 193 -33.39 -1.37 -2.96
C TYR A 193 -32.76 -0.76 -4.22
N GLY A 194 -32.21 0.46 -4.10
CA GLY A 194 -31.63 1.20 -5.22
C GLY A 194 -32.53 2.34 -5.71
N ILE A 195 -32.04 3.06 -6.73
CA ILE A 195 -32.79 4.14 -7.39
C ILE A 195 -33.85 3.48 -8.27
N PRO A 196 -35.14 3.86 -8.14
CA PRO A 196 -36.20 3.32 -8.98
C PRO A 196 -36.00 3.75 -10.44
N ASP A 197 -36.34 2.87 -11.40
CA ASP A 197 -36.32 3.15 -12.84
C ASP A 197 -37.53 4.03 -13.23
N LEU A 198 -37.55 5.26 -12.70
CA LEU A 198 -38.59 6.26 -12.90
C LEU A 198 -37.92 7.56 -13.34
N THR A 199 -38.49 8.22 -14.34
CA THR A 199 -38.00 9.54 -14.74
C THR A 199 -38.50 10.62 -13.77
N LEU A 200 -37.73 11.70 -13.61
CA LEU A 200 -38.15 12.82 -12.75
C LEU A 200 -39.52 13.38 -13.16
N LYS A 201 -39.89 13.30 -14.45
CA LYS A 201 -41.20 13.72 -14.95
C LYS A 201 -42.35 12.86 -14.43
N GLU A 202 -42.17 11.54 -14.36
CA GLU A 202 -43.18 10.63 -13.82
C GLU A 202 -43.42 10.89 -12.34
N ILE A 203 -42.35 11.17 -11.60
CA ILE A 203 -42.41 11.51 -10.17
C ILE A 203 -43.05 12.89 -9.97
N ALA A 204 -42.60 13.91 -10.70
CA ALA A 204 -43.04 15.29 -10.56
C ALA A 204 -44.51 15.51 -10.97
N CYS A 205 -45.02 14.77 -11.95
CA CYS A 205 -46.40 14.89 -12.41
C CYS A 205 -47.40 14.05 -11.61
N SER A 206 -46.94 13.10 -10.79
CA SER A 206 -47.80 12.23 -9.98
C SER A 206 -47.76 12.61 -8.51
N GLN A 207 -48.91 13.00 -7.96
CA GLN A 207 -49.01 13.33 -6.53
C GLN A 207 -48.61 12.16 -5.63
N ALA A 208 -49.07 10.94 -5.95
CA ALA A 208 -48.77 9.76 -5.16
C ALA A 208 -47.27 9.41 -5.17
N LEU A 209 -46.57 9.62 -6.29
CA LEU A 209 -45.12 9.38 -6.36
C LEU A 209 -44.35 10.49 -5.65
N LEU A 210 -44.77 11.73 -5.79
CA LEU A 210 -44.12 12.85 -5.13
C LEU A 210 -44.20 12.73 -3.58
N GLU A 211 -45.36 12.35 -3.03
CA GLU A 211 -45.54 12.08 -1.58
C GLU A 211 -44.77 10.83 -1.11
N ARG A 212 -44.53 9.88 -2.02
CA ARG A 212 -43.79 8.66 -1.73
C ARG A 212 -42.30 8.93 -1.53
N PHE A 213 -41.70 9.85 -2.28
CA PHE A 213 -40.26 10.15 -2.19
C PHE A 213 -39.94 11.39 -1.35
N LEU A 214 -40.84 12.38 -1.32
CA LEU A 214 -40.63 13.67 -0.66
C LEU A 214 -41.74 13.97 0.36
N ILE A 215 -41.34 14.55 1.49
CA ILE A 215 -42.20 15.08 2.53
C ILE A 215 -42.09 16.60 2.49
N PHE A 216 -43.17 17.28 2.11
CA PHE A 216 -43.19 18.75 2.08
C PHE A 216 -43.58 19.33 3.45
N PRO A 217 -43.04 20.51 3.82
CA PRO A 217 -43.40 21.19 5.06
C PRO A 217 -44.85 21.69 5.06
N SER A 218 -45.44 21.94 3.88
CA SER A 218 -46.81 22.43 3.74
C SER A 218 -47.59 21.61 2.71
N HIS A 219 -48.90 21.38 2.96
CA HIS A 219 -49.79 20.73 1.98
C HIS A 219 -49.89 21.55 0.67
N GLY A 220 -49.81 22.88 0.76
CA GLY A 220 -49.81 23.77 -0.41
C GLY A 220 -48.53 23.63 -1.25
N GLY A 221 -47.38 23.42 -0.60
CA GLY A 221 -46.09 23.28 -1.26
C GLY A 221 -46.01 22.07 -2.17
N LEU A 222 -46.66 20.96 -1.78
CA LEU A 222 -46.77 19.80 -2.66
C LEU A 222 -47.45 20.13 -3.99
N TYR A 223 -48.60 20.81 -3.94
CA TYR A 223 -49.34 21.18 -5.15
C TYR A 223 -48.59 22.23 -5.96
N GLY A 224 -47.93 23.18 -5.28
CA GLY A 224 -47.08 24.19 -5.92
C GLY A 224 -45.92 23.57 -6.70
N VAL A 225 -45.16 22.68 -6.06
CA VAL A 225 -44.02 21.97 -6.66
C VAL A 225 -44.48 21.06 -7.78
N ARG A 226 -45.54 20.26 -7.57
CA ARG A 226 -46.10 19.38 -8.62
C ARG A 226 -46.52 20.18 -9.86
N ASN A 227 -47.27 21.27 -9.68
CA ASN A 227 -47.77 22.05 -10.81
C ASN A 227 -46.63 22.76 -11.56
N ALA A 228 -45.64 23.29 -10.85
CA ALA A 228 -44.50 23.97 -11.46
C ALA A 228 -43.56 22.99 -12.16
N MET A 229 -43.20 21.88 -11.49
CA MET A 229 -42.31 20.87 -12.05
C MET A 229 -42.95 20.09 -13.21
N CYS A 230 -44.25 19.79 -13.15
CA CYS A 230 -44.94 19.09 -14.23
C CYS A 230 -45.17 19.96 -15.49
N ALA A 231 -45.17 21.29 -15.34
CA ALA A 231 -45.27 22.22 -16.46
C ALA A 231 -43.96 22.32 -17.27
N LEU A 232 -42.83 21.92 -16.70
CA LEU A 232 -41.53 21.97 -17.35
C LEU A 232 -41.38 20.87 -18.43
N SER A 233 -40.53 21.14 -19.42
CA SER A 233 -40.22 20.18 -20.48
C SER A 233 -39.36 19.03 -19.94
N GLN A 234 -39.37 17.87 -20.61
CA GLN A 234 -38.53 16.72 -20.22
C GLN A 234 -37.05 17.11 -20.09
N GLN A 235 -36.56 17.92 -21.03
CA GLN A 235 -35.17 18.39 -21.04
C GLN A 235 -34.88 19.38 -19.91
N GLY A 236 -35.86 20.21 -19.53
CA GLY A 236 -35.76 21.09 -18.37
C GLY A 236 -35.62 20.30 -17.06
N LEU A 237 -36.40 19.23 -16.88
CA LEU A 237 -36.29 18.36 -15.70
C LEU A 237 -34.95 17.61 -15.67
N GLN A 238 -34.45 17.14 -16.81
CA GLN A 238 -33.14 16.49 -16.89
C GLN A 238 -32.01 17.45 -16.50
N ASN A 239 -32.05 18.70 -16.96
CA ASN A 239 -31.08 19.70 -16.54
C ASN A 239 -31.15 19.98 -15.03
N ILE A 240 -32.35 20.02 -14.45
CA ILE A 240 -32.51 20.14 -12.99
C ILE A 240 -31.91 18.93 -12.27
N GLU A 241 -32.14 17.72 -12.77
CA GLU A 241 -31.58 16.48 -12.23
C GLU A 241 -30.05 16.48 -12.28
N ASP A 242 -29.45 16.87 -13.41
CA ASP A 242 -28.00 16.99 -13.57
C ASP A 242 -27.39 18.02 -12.62
N VAL A 243 -28.01 19.20 -12.52
CA VAL A 243 -27.57 20.27 -11.61
C VAL A 243 -27.73 19.84 -10.16
N LEU A 244 -28.81 19.13 -9.81
CA LEU A 244 -29.01 18.56 -8.48
C LEU A 244 -27.87 17.60 -8.15
N TYR A 245 -27.57 16.63 -9.03
CA TYR A 245 -26.48 15.68 -8.81
C TYR A 245 -25.11 16.36 -8.68
N ALA A 246 -24.83 17.40 -9.45
CA ALA A 246 -23.58 18.15 -9.36
C ALA A 246 -23.43 18.96 -8.06
N ASN A 247 -24.55 19.32 -7.42
CA ASN A 247 -24.58 20.13 -6.20
C ASN A 247 -24.81 19.33 -4.92
N ILE A 248 -24.95 18.00 -4.99
CA ILE A 248 -24.98 17.14 -3.81
C ILE A 248 -23.59 17.08 -3.17
N ASP A 249 -23.53 17.36 -1.86
CA ASP A 249 -22.34 17.20 -1.03
C ASP A 249 -22.41 15.85 -0.30
N PHE A 250 -21.71 14.86 -0.86
CA PHE A 250 -21.63 13.53 -0.28
C PHE A 250 -21.04 13.53 1.14
N PHE A 251 -20.16 14.48 1.50
CA PHE A 251 -19.57 14.54 2.85
C PHE A 251 -20.57 15.03 3.89
N LYS A 252 -21.42 16.00 3.54
CA LYS A 252 -22.53 16.40 4.43
C LYS A 252 -23.52 15.27 4.63
N LEU A 253 -23.89 14.58 3.54
CA LEU A 253 -24.79 13.42 3.59
C LEU A 253 -24.20 12.31 4.48
N LEU A 254 -22.90 12.02 4.35
CA LEU A 254 -22.17 11.07 5.20
C LEU A 254 -22.25 11.45 6.69
N ARG A 255 -22.05 12.73 7.03
CA ARG A 255 -22.10 13.21 8.41
C ARG A 255 -23.50 13.12 9.01
N LEU A 256 -24.53 13.49 8.26
CA LEU A 256 -25.94 13.41 8.71
C LEU A 256 -26.32 11.96 9.02
N VAL A 257 -25.98 11.05 8.11
CA VAL A 257 -26.17 9.61 8.29
C VAL A 257 -25.38 9.08 9.49
N SER A 258 -24.15 9.56 9.70
CA SER A 258 -23.33 9.13 10.84
C SER A 258 -23.93 9.51 12.20
N HIS A 259 -24.51 10.71 12.30
CA HIS A 259 -25.14 11.19 13.52
C HIS A 259 -26.43 10.40 13.82
N ASP A 260 -27.25 10.15 12.79
CA ASP A 260 -28.51 9.41 12.95
C ASP A 260 -28.29 7.92 13.18
N ALA A 261 -27.28 7.31 12.55
CA ALA A 261 -26.90 5.93 12.80
C ALA A 261 -26.38 5.73 14.23
N PHE A 262 -25.61 6.68 14.77
CA PHE A 262 -25.15 6.66 16.15
C PHE A 262 -26.32 6.78 17.14
N SER A 263 -27.28 7.67 16.85
CA SER A 263 -28.49 7.81 17.65
C SER A 263 -29.38 6.56 17.61
N LEU A 264 -29.45 5.86 16.47
CA LEU A 264 -30.19 4.59 16.35
C LEU A 264 -29.49 3.43 17.06
N HIS A 265 -28.17 3.36 16.98
CA HIS A 265 -27.40 2.31 17.65
C HIS A 265 -27.47 2.45 19.18
N ALA A 266 -27.57 3.68 19.71
CA ALA A 266 -27.83 3.94 21.11
C ALA A 266 -29.24 3.48 21.56
N LEU A 267 -30.25 3.62 20.70
CA LEU A 267 -31.63 3.20 20.98
C LEU A 267 -31.84 1.68 20.88
N LEU A 268 -31.08 0.98 20.04
CA LEU A 268 -31.14 -0.50 19.93
C LEU A 268 -30.42 -1.24 21.06
N LYS A 269 -29.64 -0.52 21.88
CA LYS A 269 -28.88 -1.07 23.02
C LYS A 269 -29.53 -0.82 24.39
N SER A 270 -30.67 -0.12 24.45
CA SER A 270 -31.49 0.06 25.66
C SER A 270 -32.69 -0.89 25.66
#